data_AF-A0AAU6RJH5-F1
#
_entry.id   AF-A0AAU6RJH5-F1
#
_cell.length_a   1.000
_cell.length_b   1.000
_cell.length_c   1.000
_cell.angle_alpha   90.00
_cell.angle_beta   90.00
_cell.angle_gamma   90.00
#
_symmetry.space_group_name_H-M   'P 1'
#
loop_
_entity.id
_entity.type
_entity.pdbx_description
1 polymer ?
#
loop_
_entity_poly.entity_id
_entity_poly.type
_entity_poly.pdbx_seq_one_letter_code
_entity_poly.pdbx_strand_id
1 'polypeptide(L)'
;MLLAQNLITKSQLPKATRNLIVQLATLYDIAAHDMRGIILKSLTSDQQISHEDLRKNARDFYQIEHDGQLPQLTPQQVKDDAPETKLTWFELMDTTSPIDMLTSFSKSEPTIKQKRMIESILEREQLPFGVMNILLQYVMFTNDMKLPQSYIEEIASNWKKQKLSNSEAAYKYVKSFEQKKQEKLYNKANHYKKNNTVQRELTPKWLLEEQQPAVKEDTDNIDLEKERQKLLEELNQSWEEDK
;
A
#
# COMPACT_ATOMS: atom_id res chain seq x y z
N MET A 1 -35.36 8.52 37.07
CA MET A 1 -36.79 8.65 36.69
C MET A 1 -37.02 10.04 36.11
N LEU A 2 -36.97 10.22 34.79
CA LEU A 2 -37.20 11.53 34.15
C LEU A 2 -38.28 11.51 33.05
N LEU A 3 -38.77 10.33 32.66
CA LEU A 3 -39.84 10.17 31.66
C LEU A 3 -41.26 10.15 32.24
N ALA A 4 -41.42 10.01 33.57
CA ALA A 4 -42.73 9.77 34.18
C ALA A 4 -43.60 11.03 34.32
N GLN A 5 -43.05 12.23 34.16
CA GLN A 5 -43.78 13.47 34.47
C GLN A 5 -44.60 14.05 33.30
N ASN A 6 -44.39 13.61 32.05
CA ASN A 6 -45.14 14.15 30.89
C ASN A 6 -45.64 13.04 29.94
N LEU A 7 -46.59 12.21 30.39
CA LEU A 7 -47.52 11.45 29.53
C LEU A 7 -46.94 10.46 28.49
N ILE A 8 -45.62 10.27 28.41
CA ILE A 8 -45.01 9.23 27.57
C ILE A 8 -45.00 7.92 28.34
N THR A 9 -45.87 6.99 27.97
CA THR A 9 -45.93 5.66 28.58
C THR A 9 -44.87 4.75 27.94
N LYS A 10 -44.37 3.76 28.71
CA LYS A 10 -43.39 2.78 28.21
C LYS A 10 -43.86 2.04 26.94
N SER A 11 -45.17 1.99 26.70
CA SER A 11 -45.77 1.39 25.50
C SER A 11 -45.48 2.17 24.21
N GLN A 12 -45.23 3.48 24.30
CA GLN A 12 -44.96 4.34 23.15
C GLN A 12 -43.48 4.35 22.74
N LEU A 13 -42.62 3.65 23.50
CA LEU A 13 -41.17 3.54 23.26
C LEU A 13 -40.77 2.09 22.99
N PRO A 14 -41.10 1.54 21.80
CA PRO A 14 -40.63 0.21 21.42
C PRO A 14 -39.09 0.18 21.40
N LYS A 15 -38.51 -1.03 21.48
CA LYS A 15 -37.06 -1.21 21.54
C LYS A 15 -36.33 -0.53 20.37
N ALA A 16 -36.93 -0.54 19.18
CA ALA A 16 -36.41 0.14 17.99
C ALA A 16 -36.28 1.66 18.19
N THR A 17 -37.32 2.33 18.69
CA THR A 17 -37.30 3.78 18.94
C THR A 17 -36.29 4.15 20.03
N ARG A 18 -36.15 3.33 21.09
CA ARG A 18 -35.14 3.57 22.13
C ARG A 18 -33.71 3.48 21.59
N ASN A 19 -33.42 2.50 20.74
CA ASN A 19 -32.10 2.38 20.11
C ASN A 19 -31.81 3.59 19.21
N LEU A 20 -32.82 4.06 18.46
CA LEU A 20 -32.70 5.23 17.59
C LEU A 20 -32.42 6.50 18.42
N ILE A 21 -33.13 6.68 19.54
CA ILE A 21 -32.89 7.80 20.47
C ILE A 21 -31.45 7.78 21.00
N VAL A 22 -30.95 6.61 21.42
CA VAL A 22 -29.56 6.46 21.90
C VAL A 22 -28.57 6.80 20.79
N GLN A 23 -28.79 6.31 19.58
CA GLN A 23 -27.92 6.60 18.42
C GLN A 23 -27.87 8.10 18.09
N LEU A 24 -29.02 8.79 18.07
CA LEU A 24 -29.05 10.22 17.80
C LEU A 24 -28.43 11.04 18.94
N ALA A 25 -28.70 10.66 20.19
CA ALA A 25 -28.11 11.32 21.35
C ALA A 25 -26.58 11.19 21.34
N THR A 26 -26.03 10.03 20.98
CA THR A 26 -24.58 9.85 20.83
C THR A 26 -24.01 10.55 19.61
N LEU A 27 -24.75 10.59 18.50
CA LEU A 27 -24.25 11.16 17.24
C LEU A 27 -24.16 12.69 17.28
N TYR A 28 -25.13 13.32 17.94
CA TYR A 28 -25.26 14.78 18.01
C TYR A 28 -24.89 15.35 19.39
N ASP A 29 -24.36 14.51 20.29
CA ASP A 29 -24.05 14.82 21.71
C ASP A 29 -25.20 15.54 22.44
N ILE A 30 -26.44 15.08 22.20
CA ILE A 30 -27.65 15.72 22.75
C ILE A 30 -27.85 15.28 24.19
N ALA A 31 -27.89 16.24 25.12
CA ALA A 31 -28.13 15.96 26.52
C ALA A 31 -29.55 15.40 26.76
N ALA A 32 -29.70 14.60 27.83
CA ALA A 32 -30.96 13.90 28.13
C ALA A 32 -32.16 14.85 28.34
N HIS A 33 -31.91 16.10 28.72
CA HIS A 33 -32.96 17.10 28.89
C HIS A 33 -33.46 17.67 27.55
N ASP A 34 -32.57 17.92 26.60
CA ASP A 34 -32.92 18.41 25.25
C ASP A 34 -33.56 17.32 24.39
N MET A 35 -33.05 16.09 24.50
CA MET A 35 -33.59 14.94 23.79
C MET A 35 -35.07 14.72 24.11
N ARG A 36 -35.51 15.07 25.33
CA ARG A 36 -36.93 15.04 25.71
C ARG A 36 -37.77 16.00 24.87
N GLY A 37 -37.30 17.23 24.66
CA GLY A 37 -37.99 18.23 23.84
C GLY A 37 -38.09 17.80 22.38
N ILE A 38 -37.03 17.17 21.85
CA ILE A 38 -36.98 16.63 20.50
C ILE A 38 -37.99 15.48 20.34
N ILE A 39 -38.04 14.54 21.29
CA ILE A 39 -39.00 13.44 21.27
C ILE A 39 -40.45 13.95 21.30
N LEU A 40 -40.74 14.97 22.10
CA LEU A 40 -42.09 15.56 22.18
C LEU A 40 -42.51 16.24 20.87
N LYS A 41 -41.58 16.88 20.16
CA LYS A 41 -41.83 17.48 18.85
C LYS A 41 -42.02 16.45 17.73
N SER A 42 -41.54 15.22 17.93
CA SER A 42 -41.63 14.12 16.96
C SER A 42 -42.82 13.18 17.21
N LEU A 43 -43.75 13.59 18.06
CA LEU A 43 -44.98 12.84 18.35
C LEU A 43 -46.04 13.14 17.28
N THR A 44 -46.59 12.11 16.65
CA THR A 44 -47.70 12.24 15.71
C THR A 44 -49.05 12.34 16.43
N SER A 45 -50.11 12.74 15.71
CA SER A 45 -51.49 12.83 16.24
C SER A 45 -51.97 11.55 16.93
N ASP A 46 -51.43 10.39 16.54
CA ASP A 46 -51.75 9.07 17.10
C ASP A 46 -50.90 8.70 18.33
N GLN A 47 -50.17 9.66 18.90
CA GLN A 47 -49.26 9.48 20.03
C GLN A 47 -48.15 8.44 19.80
N GLN A 48 -47.73 8.26 18.54
CA GLN A 48 -46.59 7.44 18.17
C GLN A 48 -45.39 8.32 17.82
N ILE A 49 -44.18 7.83 18.05
CA ILE A 49 -42.95 8.55 17.70
C ILE A 49 -42.54 8.16 16.28
N SER A 50 -42.65 9.12 15.36
CA SER A 50 -42.19 8.97 13.99
C SER A 50 -40.65 8.99 13.95
N HIS A 51 -40.05 7.96 13.33
CA HIS A 51 -38.58 7.87 13.22
C HIS A 51 -38.00 8.94 12.30
N GLU A 52 -38.77 9.35 11.29
CA GLU A 52 -38.37 10.41 10.35
C GLU A 52 -38.35 11.77 11.03
N ASP A 53 -39.42 12.09 11.77
CA ASP A 53 -39.52 13.35 12.50
C ASP A 53 -38.51 13.43 13.64
N LEU A 54 -38.17 12.30 14.26
CA LEU A 54 -37.14 12.24 15.30
C LEU A 54 -35.75 12.55 14.74
N ARG A 55 -35.41 12.02 13.56
CA ARG A 55 -34.15 12.33 12.87
C ARG A 55 -34.12 13.79 12.40
N LYS A 56 -35.21 14.28 11.84
CA LYS A 56 -35.33 15.65 11.37
C LYS A 56 -35.15 16.64 12.51
N ASN A 57 -35.93 16.47 13.60
CA ASN A 57 -35.86 17.37 14.75
C ASN A 57 -34.49 17.31 15.47
N ALA A 58 -33.84 16.14 15.52
CA ALA A 58 -32.49 16.03 16.08
C ALA A 58 -31.43 16.74 15.22
N ARG A 59 -31.53 16.63 13.88
CA ARG A 59 -30.65 17.36 12.96
C ARG A 59 -30.88 18.86 13.04
N ASP A 60 -32.13 19.28 13.07
CA ASP A 60 -32.51 20.70 13.13
C ASP A 60 -32.03 21.32 14.47
N PHE A 61 -32.14 20.59 15.58
CA PHE A 61 -31.57 20.99 16.87
C PHE A 61 -30.05 21.23 16.77
N TYR A 62 -29.31 20.27 16.22
CA TYR A 62 -27.85 20.40 16.07
C TYR A 62 -27.45 21.55 15.15
N GLN A 63 -28.17 21.75 14.04
CA GLN A 63 -27.92 22.87 13.11
C GLN A 63 -28.13 24.24 13.75
N ILE A 64 -29.10 24.36 14.67
CA ILE A 64 -29.35 25.60 15.41
C ILE A 64 -28.22 25.88 16.41
N GLU A 65 -27.70 24.86 17.09
CA GLU A 65 -26.63 25.04 18.08
C GLU A 65 -25.24 25.23 17.47
N HIS A 66 -24.98 24.66 16.29
CA HIS A 66 -23.65 24.62 15.66
C HIS A 66 -23.57 25.41 14.34
N ASP A 67 -24.39 26.45 14.18
CA ASP A 67 -24.40 27.37 13.01
C ASP A 67 -24.43 26.64 11.65
N GLY A 68 -25.23 25.56 11.55
CA GLY A 68 -25.43 24.80 10.31
C GLY A 68 -24.29 23.84 9.93
N GLN A 69 -23.28 23.64 10.78
CA GLN A 69 -22.24 22.63 10.53
C GLN A 69 -22.79 21.20 10.71
N LEU A 70 -22.40 20.29 9.83
CA LEU A 70 -22.74 18.86 9.94
C LEU A 70 -21.78 18.19 10.94
N PRO A 71 -22.27 17.26 11.77
CA PRO A 71 -21.42 16.59 12.75
C PRO A 71 -20.34 15.77 12.04
N GLN A 72 -19.09 15.92 12.48
CA GLN A 72 -18.02 15.02 12.09
C GLN A 72 -18.02 13.82 13.03
N LEU A 73 -18.06 12.60 12.46
CA LEU A 73 -17.95 11.36 13.20
C LEU A 73 -16.56 11.26 13.82
N THR A 74 -16.39 11.79 15.03
CA THR A 74 -15.23 11.48 15.85
C THR A 74 -15.51 10.13 16.53
N PRO A 75 -14.61 9.13 16.42
CA PRO A 75 -14.79 7.88 17.14
C PRO A 75 -14.74 8.20 18.63
N GLN A 76 -15.90 8.13 19.30
CA GLN A 76 -16.01 8.30 20.73
C GLN A 76 -15.16 7.21 21.38
N GLN A 77 -14.04 7.63 21.98
CA GLN A 77 -13.20 6.74 22.77
C GLN A 77 -14.05 6.23 23.93
N VAL A 78 -14.30 4.93 23.93
CA VAL A 78 -14.78 4.20 25.10
C VAL A 78 -13.72 4.42 26.18
N LYS A 79 -14.08 5.14 27.23
CA LYS A 79 -13.23 5.33 28.41
C LYS A 79 -13.20 4.00 29.16
N ASP A 80 -12.19 3.19 28.85
CA ASP A 80 -11.75 2.13 29.74
C ASP A 80 -10.79 2.76 30.76
N ASP A 81 -11.16 2.67 32.04
CA ASP A 81 -10.32 3.02 33.18
C ASP A 81 -9.11 2.07 33.24
N ALA A 82 -8.06 2.38 32.48
CA ALA A 82 -6.73 1.80 32.62
C ALA A 82 -5.73 2.93 32.92
N PRO A 83 -4.76 2.74 33.82
CA PRO A 83 -3.79 3.80 34.12
C PRO A 83 -3.04 4.14 32.84
N GLU A 84 -3.20 5.37 32.35
CA GLU A 84 -2.52 5.92 31.18
C GLU A 84 -1.02 6.10 31.48
N THR A 85 -0.27 5.02 31.68
CA THR A 85 1.09 5.01 31.15
C THR A 85 0.92 4.99 29.65
N LYS A 86 1.10 6.13 28.98
CA LYS A 86 1.21 6.20 27.52
C LYS A 86 2.41 5.33 27.12
N LEU A 87 2.15 4.04 26.91
CA LEU A 87 3.16 3.10 26.47
C LEU A 87 3.69 3.60 25.14
N THR A 88 5.00 3.68 25.03
CA THR A 88 5.65 4.00 23.76
C THR A 88 5.29 2.93 22.74
N TRP A 89 5.33 3.28 21.44
CA TRP A 89 5.02 2.32 20.37
C TRP A 89 5.87 1.04 20.46
N PHE A 90 7.13 1.16 20.89
CA PHE A 90 8.03 0.03 21.10
C PHE A 90 7.58 -0.85 22.27
N GLU A 91 7.22 -0.25 23.41
CA GLU A 91 6.70 -0.99 24.57
C GLU A 91 5.39 -1.72 24.23
N LEU A 92 4.52 -1.09 23.44
CA LEU A 92 3.31 -1.75 22.94
C LEU A 92 3.66 -2.95 22.07
N MET A 93 4.62 -2.82 21.17
CA MET A 93 5.08 -3.91 20.32
C MET A 93 5.76 -5.03 21.12
N ASP A 94 6.51 -4.71 22.18
CA ASP A 94 7.15 -5.71 23.03
C ASP A 94 6.15 -6.48 23.91
N THR A 95 5.02 -5.87 24.28
CA THR A 95 4.00 -6.46 25.16
C THR A 95 2.86 -7.16 24.41
N THR A 96 2.61 -6.78 23.15
CA THR A 96 1.51 -7.32 22.35
C THR A 96 1.86 -8.70 21.79
N SER A 97 0.91 -9.64 21.84
CA SER A 97 1.07 -10.96 21.21
C SER A 97 1.17 -10.84 19.68
N PRO A 98 1.99 -11.64 18.98
CA PRO A 98 2.08 -11.59 17.53
C PRO A 98 0.77 -11.89 16.78
N ILE A 99 -0.11 -12.68 17.38
CA ILE A 99 -1.45 -12.92 16.85
C ILE A 99 -2.30 -11.66 16.96
N ASP A 100 -2.30 -11.01 18.14
CA ASP A 100 -3.05 -9.78 18.38
C ASP A 100 -2.54 -8.64 17.50
N MET A 101 -1.22 -8.56 17.31
CA MET A 101 -0.61 -7.62 16.37
C MET A 101 -1.17 -7.83 14.96
N LEU A 102 -1.23 -9.07 14.45
CA LEU A 102 -1.85 -9.33 13.15
C LEU A 102 -3.34 -8.96 13.09
N THR A 103 -4.11 -9.22 14.15
CA THR A 103 -5.54 -8.84 14.21
C THR A 103 -5.73 -7.33 14.02
N SER A 104 -4.81 -6.53 14.56
CA SER A 104 -4.87 -5.06 14.48
C SER A 104 -4.76 -4.54 13.04
N PHE A 105 -4.04 -5.25 12.17
CA PHE A 105 -3.88 -4.89 10.76
C PHE A 105 -5.06 -5.36 9.88
N SER A 106 -5.66 -6.52 10.19
CA SER A 106 -6.71 -7.12 9.35
C SER A 106 -8.14 -6.77 9.77
N LYS A 107 -8.36 -6.07 10.90
CA LYS A 107 -9.68 -5.79 11.52
C LYS A 107 -10.56 -7.05 11.70
N SER A 108 -9.95 -8.22 11.60
CA SER A 108 -10.57 -9.55 11.55
C SER A 108 -9.57 -10.57 12.08
N GLU A 109 -10.06 -11.69 12.60
CA GLU A 109 -9.17 -12.71 13.14
C GLU A 109 -8.22 -13.29 12.07
N PRO A 110 -6.93 -13.48 12.38
CA PRO A 110 -6.00 -14.20 11.53
C PRO A 110 -6.51 -15.60 11.23
N THR A 111 -6.26 -16.05 10.01
CA THR A 111 -6.62 -17.41 9.58
C THR A 111 -5.89 -18.46 10.42
N ILE A 112 -6.47 -19.65 10.53
CA ILE A 112 -5.86 -20.80 11.24
C ILE A 112 -4.44 -21.08 10.72
N LYS A 113 -4.22 -20.93 9.41
CA LYS A 113 -2.90 -21.10 8.79
C LYS A 113 -1.89 -20.07 9.30
N GLN A 114 -2.28 -18.81 9.42
CA GLN A 114 -1.42 -17.76 9.96
C GLN A 114 -1.12 -17.98 11.45
N LYS A 115 -2.12 -18.36 12.25
CA LYS A 115 -1.94 -18.67 13.68
C LYS A 115 -0.91 -19.80 13.87
N ARG A 116 -1.07 -20.92 13.14
CA ARG A 116 -0.12 -22.05 13.18
C ARG A 116 1.29 -21.70 12.71
N MET A 117 1.40 -20.86 11.68
CA MET A 117 2.69 -20.39 11.18
C MET A 117 3.44 -19.55 12.23
N ILE A 118 2.73 -18.66 12.93
CA ILE A 118 3.33 -17.84 14.00
C ILE A 118 3.78 -18.73 15.16
N GLU A 119 2.93 -19.68 15.56
CA GLU A 119 3.24 -20.65 16.61
C GLU A 119 4.50 -21.46 16.30
N SER A 120 4.61 -21.99 15.07
CA SER A 120 5.78 -22.78 14.67
C SER A 120 7.07 -21.95 14.65
N ILE A 121 6.98 -20.67 14.27
CA ILE A 121 8.16 -19.77 14.26
C ILE A 121 8.56 -19.38 15.69
N LEU A 122 7.59 -19.11 16.56
CA LEU A 122 7.84 -18.81 17.97
C LEU A 122 8.53 -19.99 18.67
N GLU A 123 8.04 -21.20 18.47
CA GLU A 123 8.61 -22.42 19.06
C GLU A 123 10.04 -22.67 18.58
N ARG A 124 10.29 -22.53 17.28
CA ARG A 124 11.60 -22.84 16.68
C ARG A 124 12.66 -21.78 16.93
N GLU A 125 12.30 -20.51 16.73
CA GLU A 125 13.27 -19.41 16.76
C GLU A 125 13.41 -18.79 18.15
N GLN A 126 12.40 -18.93 19.02
CA GLN A 126 12.37 -18.36 20.38
C GLN A 126 12.67 -16.85 20.40
N LEU A 127 12.15 -16.13 19.42
CA LEU A 127 12.31 -14.67 19.33
C LEU A 127 11.39 -13.98 20.35
N PRO A 128 11.84 -12.88 20.97
CA PRO A 128 10.98 -12.02 21.78
C PRO A 128 9.79 -11.50 20.98
N PHE A 129 8.64 -11.29 21.63
CA PHE A 129 7.41 -10.86 20.94
C PHE A 129 7.59 -9.56 20.17
N GLY A 130 8.28 -8.55 20.72
CA GLY A 130 8.53 -7.32 19.97
C GLY A 130 9.39 -7.50 18.73
N VAL A 131 10.38 -8.40 18.77
CA VAL A 131 11.20 -8.73 17.58
C VAL A 131 10.34 -9.44 16.54
N MET A 132 9.51 -10.40 16.97
CA MET A 132 8.57 -11.12 16.11
C MET A 132 7.55 -10.16 15.46
N ASN A 133 7.04 -9.20 16.23
CA ASN A 133 6.06 -8.23 15.77
C ASN A 133 6.65 -7.30 14.70
N ILE A 134 7.86 -6.79 14.93
CA ILE A 134 8.56 -5.97 13.95
C ILE A 134 8.89 -6.77 12.68
N LEU A 135 9.25 -8.04 12.82
CA LEU A 135 9.50 -8.95 11.69
C LEU A 135 8.24 -9.14 10.83
N LEU A 136 7.11 -9.47 11.47
CA LEU A 136 5.84 -9.65 10.77
C LEU A 136 5.41 -8.36 10.06
N GLN A 137 5.51 -7.21 10.74
CA GLN A 137 5.17 -5.92 10.15
C GLN A 137 6.07 -5.58 8.96
N TYR A 138 7.38 -5.84 9.07
CA TYR A 138 8.32 -5.66 7.97
C TYR A 138 7.93 -6.50 6.76
N VAL A 139 7.67 -7.80 6.95
CA VAL A 139 7.27 -8.69 5.84
C VAL A 139 5.95 -8.26 5.21
N MET A 140 4.98 -7.83 6.01
CA MET A 140 3.71 -7.32 5.49
C MET A 140 3.93 -6.09 4.61
N PHE A 141 4.79 -5.15 5.01
CA PHE A 141 5.06 -3.97 4.20
C PHE A 141 5.91 -4.23 2.96
N THR A 142 6.80 -5.24 2.98
CA THR A 142 7.60 -5.58 1.80
C THR A 142 6.86 -6.45 0.79
N ASN A 143 5.84 -7.20 1.21
CA ASN A 143 5.19 -8.22 0.39
C ASN A 143 3.68 -7.94 0.17
N ASP A 144 3.28 -6.67 0.06
CA ASP A 144 1.90 -6.26 -0.22
C ASP A 144 0.88 -6.89 0.76
N MET A 145 1.17 -6.82 2.06
CA MET A 145 0.38 -7.39 3.16
C MET A 145 0.25 -8.92 3.14
N LYS A 146 1.08 -9.62 2.36
CA LYS A 146 1.14 -11.09 2.35
C LYS A 146 2.13 -11.60 3.39
N LEU A 147 1.84 -12.78 3.91
CA LEU A 147 2.68 -13.48 4.89
C LEU A 147 3.13 -14.84 4.32
N PRO A 148 4.08 -14.86 3.37
CA PRO A 148 4.65 -16.12 2.87
C PRO A 148 5.51 -16.77 3.95
N GLN A 149 5.09 -17.95 4.41
CA GLN A 149 5.71 -18.68 5.52
C GLN A 149 7.21 -18.88 5.34
N SER A 150 7.66 -19.40 4.20
CA SER A 150 9.08 -19.67 3.94
C SER A 150 9.95 -18.42 4.07
N TYR A 151 9.46 -17.28 3.57
CA TYR A 151 10.18 -16.02 3.64
C TYR A 151 10.30 -15.51 5.08
N ILE A 152 9.23 -15.60 5.86
CA ILE A 152 9.24 -15.19 7.27
C ILE A 152 10.21 -16.06 8.06
N GLU A 153 10.20 -17.36 7.81
CA GLU A 153 11.10 -18.33 8.43
C GLU A 153 12.58 -18.05 8.14
N GLU A 154 12.93 -17.73 6.89
CA GLU A 154 14.29 -17.36 6.50
C GLU A 154 14.77 -16.09 7.20
N ILE A 155 13.92 -15.05 7.25
CA ILE A 155 14.25 -13.79 7.92
C ILE A 155 14.38 -14.02 9.43
N ALA A 156 13.46 -14.77 10.03
CA ALA A 156 13.49 -15.08 11.46
C ALA A 156 14.78 -15.81 11.86
N SER A 157 15.21 -16.79 11.06
CA SER A 157 16.48 -17.49 11.26
C SER A 157 17.69 -16.54 11.18
N ASN A 158 17.67 -15.58 10.25
CA ASN A 158 18.72 -14.57 10.17
C ASN A 158 18.71 -13.64 11.39
N TRP A 159 17.54 -13.18 11.83
CA TRP A 159 17.41 -12.26 12.97
C TRP A 159 17.80 -12.90 14.29
N LYS A 160 17.54 -14.21 14.45
CA LYS A 160 18.03 -14.98 15.59
C LYS A 160 19.57 -14.90 15.73
N LYS A 161 20.29 -14.97 14.60
CA LYS A 161 21.77 -14.83 14.59
C LYS A 161 22.23 -13.43 14.99
N GLN A 162 21.42 -12.41 14.72
CA GLN A 162 21.70 -11.02 15.11
C GLN A 162 21.43 -10.75 16.60
N LYS A 163 20.84 -11.70 17.34
CA LYS A 163 20.57 -11.62 18.79
C LYS A 163 19.82 -10.35 19.20
N LEU A 164 18.79 -10.00 18.43
CA LEU A 164 17.91 -8.85 18.73
C LEU A 164 17.07 -9.18 19.96
N SER A 165 17.03 -8.26 20.93
CA SER A 165 16.37 -8.48 22.23
C SER A 165 15.03 -7.75 22.37
N ASN A 166 14.84 -6.62 21.68
CA ASN A 166 13.64 -5.79 21.79
C ASN A 166 13.16 -5.28 20.42
N SER A 167 11.92 -4.77 20.41
CA SER A 167 11.29 -4.16 19.24
C SER A 167 12.13 -2.99 18.67
N GLU A 168 12.72 -2.16 19.53
CA GLU A 168 13.52 -1.00 19.11
C GLU A 168 14.79 -1.41 18.34
N ALA A 169 15.52 -2.42 18.83
CA ALA A 169 16.70 -2.96 18.16
C ALA A 169 16.33 -3.60 16.83
N ALA A 170 15.21 -4.34 16.78
CA ALA A 170 14.71 -4.91 15.54
C ALA A 170 14.35 -3.83 14.52
N TYR A 171 13.69 -2.76 14.94
CA TYR A 171 13.33 -1.65 14.08
C TYR A 171 14.56 -0.91 13.54
N LYS A 172 15.54 -0.61 14.39
CA LYS A 172 16.82 -0.01 13.98
C LYS A 172 17.57 -0.90 12.99
N TYR A 173 17.57 -2.21 13.23
CA TYR A 173 18.17 -3.18 12.33
C TYR A 173 17.52 -3.13 10.94
N VAL A 174 16.19 -3.20 10.86
CA VAL A 174 15.43 -3.09 9.59
C VAL A 174 15.77 -1.80 8.85
N LYS A 175 15.75 -0.65 9.55
CA LYS A 175 16.08 0.64 8.95
C LYS A 175 17.49 0.66 8.36
N SER A 176 18.47 0.12 9.08
CA SER A 176 19.85 0.03 8.60
C SER A 176 19.99 -0.92 7.40
N PHE A 177 19.21 -2.01 7.38
CA PHE A 177 19.21 -2.99 6.30
C PHE A 177 18.65 -2.40 5.01
N GLU A 178 17.52 -1.69 5.09
CA GLU A 178 16.90 -1.02 3.95
C GLU A 178 17.79 0.11 3.40
N GLN A 179 18.44 0.90 4.26
CA GLN A 179 19.41 1.91 3.83
C GLN A 179 20.57 1.27 3.04
N LYS A 180 21.18 0.21 3.57
CA LYS A 180 22.25 -0.52 2.87
C LYS A 180 21.79 -1.11 1.54
N LYS A 181 20.55 -1.59 1.46
CA LYS A 181 19.95 -2.12 0.23
C LYS A 181 19.78 -1.01 -0.81
N GLN A 182 19.28 0.15 -0.42
CA GLN A 182 19.13 1.31 -1.30
C GLN A 182 20.48 1.85 -1.79
N GLU A 183 21.48 1.96 -0.92
CA GLU A 183 22.85 2.36 -1.30
C GLU A 183 23.46 1.41 -2.33
N LYS A 184 23.30 0.09 -2.15
CA LYS A 184 23.77 -0.91 -3.13
C LYS A 184 23.09 -0.75 -4.48
N LEU A 185 21.78 -0.48 -4.51
CA LEU A 185 21.04 -0.24 -5.74
C LEU A 185 21.51 1.03 -6.45
N TYR A 186 21.72 2.12 -5.69
CA TYR A 186 22.23 3.38 -6.20
C TYR A 186 23.65 3.23 -6.77
N ASN A 187 24.55 2.57 -6.04
CA ASN A 187 25.91 2.32 -6.48
C ASN A 187 25.95 1.42 -7.72
N LYS A 188 25.08 0.41 -7.81
CA LYS A 188 24.92 -0.42 -9.01
C LYS A 188 24.49 0.43 -10.21
N ALA A 189 23.45 1.26 -10.06
CA ALA A 189 22.98 2.15 -11.12
C ALA A 189 24.07 3.14 -11.60
N ASN A 190 24.86 3.69 -10.69
CA ASN A 190 25.98 4.58 -11.02
C ASN A 190 27.14 3.83 -11.70
N HIS A 191 27.39 2.57 -11.33
CA HIS A 191 28.39 1.74 -12.00
C HIS A 191 27.99 1.42 -13.45
N TYR A 192 26.70 1.14 -13.70
CA TYR A 192 26.19 0.99 -15.07
C TYR A 192 26.28 2.30 -15.87
N LYS A 193 26.03 3.47 -15.26
CA LYS A 193 26.21 4.77 -15.93
C LYS A 193 27.69 5.09 -16.22
N LYS A 194 28.61 4.70 -15.34
CA LYS A 194 30.06 4.89 -15.54
C LYS A 194 30.63 3.99 -16.63
N ASN A 195 30.09 2.78 -16.80
CA ASN A 195 30.45 1.88 -17.91
C ASN A 195 29.70 2.19 -19.21
N ASN A 196 28.78 3.16 -19.20
CA ASN A 196 28.10 3.67 -20.40
C ASN A 196 28.81 4.90 -21.00
N THR A 197 30.07 5.14 -20.63
CA THR A 197 31.00 5.89 -21.50
C THR A 197 31.21 5.06 -22.75
N VAL A 198 30.27 5.22 -23.70
CA VAL A 198 30.28 4.74 -25.08
C VAL A 198 31.27 3.59 -25.27
N GLN A 199 30.84 2.37 -24.97
CA GLN A 199 31.46 1.23 -25.63
C GLN A 199 31.14 1.40 -27.12
N ARG A 200 32.02 2.10 -27.83
CA ARG A 200 32.10 1.99 -29.27
C ARG A 200 32.51 0.54 -29.46
N GLU A 201 31.54 -0.31 -29.75
CA GLU A 201 31.83 -1.64 -30.25
C GLU A 201 32.84 -1.41 -31.37
N LEU A 202 34.08 -1.89 -31.18
CA LEU A 202 35.07 -1.85 -32.24
C LEU A 202 34.50 -2.74 -33.33
N THR A 203 33.85 -2.12 -34.30
CA THR A 203 33.39 -2.83 -35.48
C THR A 203 34.62 -3.53 -36.05
N PRO A 204 34.55 -4.86 -36.22
CA PRO A 204 35.68 -5.60 -36.75
C PRO A 204 36.12 -4.98 -38.08
N LYS A 205 37.43 -4.91 -38.33
CA LYS A 205 37.95 -4.30 -39.57
C LYS A 205 37.32 -4.88 -40.83
N TRP A 206 37.00 -6.18 -40.84
CA TRP A 206 36.32 -6.86 -41.96
C TRP A 206 34.96 -6.25 -42.33
N LEU A 207 34.24 -5.64 -41.37
CA LEU A 207 32.93 -5.00 -41.61
C LEU A 207 33.08 -3.56 -42.17
N LEU A 208 34.18 -2.88 -41.85
CA LEU A 208 34.52 -1.58 -42.42
C LEU A 208 35.07 -1.73 -43.85
N GLU A 209 35.68 -2.88 -44.16
CA GLU A 209 36.28 -3.17 -45.46
C GLU A 209 35.24 -3.49 -46.55
N GLU A 210 34.04 -3.96 -46.19
CA GLU A 210 32.92 -4.12 -47.14
C GLU A 210 32.21 -2.78 -47.48
N GLN A 211 32.47 -1.71 -46.71
CA GLN A 211 31.85 -0.39 -46.92
C GLN A 211 32.81 0.70 -47.40
N GLN A 212 34.05 0.34 -47.74
CA GLN A 212 34.90 1.25 -48.52
C GLN A 212 34.57 1.07 -50.00
N PRO A 213 34.03 2.09 -50.71
CA PRO A 213 34.19 2.11 -52.15
C PRO A 213 35.69 2.06 -52.41
N ALA A 214 36.13 1.03 -53.12
CA ALA A 214 37.50 0.94 -53.58
C ALA A 214 37.82 2.20 -54.39
N VAL A 215 38.49 3.17 -53.78
CA VAL A 215 39.19 4.23 -54.51
C VAL A 215 40.42 3.54 -55.10
N LYS A 216 40.20 2.82 -56.19
CA LYS A 216 41.25 2.50 -57.16
C LYS A 216 41.38 3.75 -58.01
N GLU A 217 42.58 4.30 -58.05
CA GLU A 217 42.94 5.40 -58.92
C GLU A 217 42.56 5.06 -60.37
N ASP A 218 41.79 5.96 -60.99
CA ASP A 218 41.20 5.85 -62.33
C ASP A 218 42.25 6.01 -63.45
N THR A 219 43.14 5.03 -63.60
CA THR A 219 43.98 4.93 -64.81
C THR A 219 43.65 3.67 -65.63
N ASP A 220 43.31 2.56 -64.98
CA ASP A 220 43.03 1.28 -65.68
C ASP A 220 41.56 1.16 -66.14
N ASN A 221 40.65 1.94 -65.54
CA ASN A 221 39.21 1.89 -65.83
C ASN A 221 38.85 2.55 -67.17
N ILE A 222 39.67 3.51 -67.64
CA ILE A 222 39.48 4.21 -68.92
C ILE A 222 39.87 3.29 -70.09
N ASP A 223 40.82 2.38 -69.88
CA ASP A 223 41.30 1.44 -70.90
C ASP A 223 40.30 0.30 -71.13
N LEU A 224 39.76 -0.26 -70.04
CA LEU A 224 38.73 -1.29 -70.06
C LEU A 224 37.41 -0.81 -70.72
N GLU A 225 36.99 0.44 -70.48
CA GLU A 225 35.75 0.95 -71.08
C GLU A 225 35.89 1.19 -72.59
N LYS A 226 37.09 1.56 -73.07
CA LYS A 226 37.38 1.68 -74.51
C LYS A 226 37.40 0.32 -75.19
N GLU A 227 38.01 -0.69 -74.57
CA GLU A 227 37.97 -2.07 -75.08
C GLU A 227 36.53 -2.61 -75.15
N ARG A 228 35.72 -2.33 -74.12
CA ARG A 228 34.30 -2.70 -74.09
C ARG A 228 33.51 -2.04 -75.22
N GLN A 229 33.74 -0.76 -75.51
CA GLN A 229 33.07 -0.05 -76.61
C GLN A 229 33.48 -0.63 -77.97
N LYS A 230 34.76 -0.94 -78.18
CA LYS A 230 35.24 -1.56 -79.41
C LYS A 230 34.63 -2.95 -79.64
N LEU A 231 34.49 -3.75 -78.58
CA LEU A 231 33.84 -5.06 -78.64
C LEU A 231 32.34 -4.94 -79.02
N LEU A 232 31.65 -3.92 -78.50
CA LEU A 232 30.25 -3.67 -78.85
C LEU A 232 30.07 -3.23 -80.30
N GLU A 233 30.99 -2.44 -80.85
CA GLU A 233 30.99 -2.07 -82.28
C GLU A 233 31.28 -3.28 -83.18
N GLU A 234 32.25 -4.13 -82.80
CA GLU A 234 32.57 -5.36 -83.53
C GLU A 234 31.39 -6.35 -83.52
N LEU A 235 30.73 -6.50 -82.37
CA LEU A 235 29.46 -7.24 -82.30
C LEU A 235 28.39 -6.54 -83.14
N ASN A 236 28.21 -5.23 -83.10
CA ASN A 236 27.15 -4.63 -83.92
C ASN A 236 27.40 -4.79 -85.43
N GLN A 237 28.67 -4.77 -85.88
CA GLN A 237 29.04 -5.04 -87.27
C GLN A 237 28.85 -6.51 -87.65
N SER A 238 29.26 -7.46 -86.79
CA SER A 238 29.11 -8.89 -87.09
C SER A 238 27.65 -9.35 -87.13
N TRP A 239 26.73 -8.60 -86.52
CA TRP A 239 25.29 -8.91 -86.52
C TRP A 239 24.51 -8.16 -87.61
N GLU A 240 25.13 -7.19 -88.29
CA GLU A 240 24.59 -6.54 -89.50
C GLU A 240 25.05 -7.20 -90.81
N GLU A 241 26.13 -7.99 -90.81
CA GLU A 241 26.59 -8.73 -92.01
C GLU A 241 25.86 -10.07 -92.25
N ASP A 242 25.06 -10.57 -91.31
CA ASP A 242 24.26 -11.80 -91.42
C ASP A 242 22.76 -11.57 -91.71
N LYS A 243 22.41 -10.45 -92.37
CA LYS A 243 21.07 -10.16 -92.93
C LYS A 243 21.13 -9.83 -94.42
#